data_AF-A0A1X7R195-F1
#
_entry.id   AF-A0A1X7R195-F1
#
_cell.length_a   1.000
_cell.length_b   1.000
_cell.length_c   1.000
_cell.angle_alpha   90.00
_cell.angle_beta   90.00
_cell.angle_gamma   90.00
#
_symmetry.space_group_name_H-M   'P 1'
#
loop_
_entity.id
_entity.type
_entity.pdbx_description
1 polymer ?
#
loop_
_entity_poly.entity_id
_entity_poly.type
_entity_poly.pdbx_seq_one_letter_code
_entity_poly.pdbx_strand_id
1 'polypeptide(L)'
;MEVYVRLNDSSDKDYAFQFSQNDTINNKVRSIFTTDSRKIGQKITLSDLMVIRPSIFHEYEPVEYYKSNHPGYMTEGGCLLFHFSAGDDKNLEKLDYDKPLIDQMWPGQLIVPKWKKSKNYVSIYAMIILVWLYTDLPDIISPTPGHSLTNTLSKLLIPILENQLGQKVMAAKLREEIVPNYNSVGAQWAFFALHVLKVLFITFFFHFALANPFSFNPIKLYKIRNVDLNQKNEKIKNLLANLGWIGARRATYDDYQTNFYDYTIKKYGGVVQAYRAGAIKTAAAPGFVLNAGEGFQSPLDERFTADTFKRIDQENPKFILSEEYFIELENNLKELLDNADGDIGKMNTEIRRFRRYGMYEPSEKLKHLVEVRKEIYKKDKEIEEGKKTANKKKD
;
A
#
# COMPACT_ATOMS: atom_id res chain seq x y z
N MET A 1 -9.90 -18.46 -5.81
CA MET A 1 -9.04 -17.55 -6.59
C MET A 1 -8.38 -16.56 -5.64
N GLU A 2 -7.09 -16.29 -5.79
CA GLU A 2 -6.42 -15.20 -5.04
C GLU A 2 -6.50 -13.91 -5.86
N VAL A 3 -6.85 -12.78 -5.24
CA VAL A 3 -6.88 -11.45 -5.85
C VAL A 3 -6.24 -10.45 -4.89
N TYR A 4 -5.59 -9.42 -5.42
CA TYR A 4 -4.94 -8.40 -4.60
C TYR A 4 -5.85 -7.19 -4.43
N VAL A 5 -5.85 -6.59 -3.25
CA VAL A 5 -6.59 -5.35 -2.97
C VAL A 5 -5.62 -4.29 -2.47
N ARG A 6 -5.61 -3.13 -3.14
CA ARG A 6 -4.82 -1.97 -2.71
C ARG A 6 -5.44 -1.32 -1.48
N LEU A 7 -4.70 -1.31 -0.38
CA LEU A 7 -5.12 -0.61 0.84
C LEU A 7 -4.42 0.75 0.91
N ASN A 8 -5.06 1.73 1.55
CA ASN A 8 -4.49 3.07 1.77
C ASN A 8 -4.05 3.82 0.50
N ASP A 9 -4.57 3.41 -0.68
CA ASP A 9 -4.17 3.95 -1.98
C ASP A 9 -2.65 3.95 -2.21
N SER A 10 -1.97 2.89 -1.72
CA SER A 10 -0.52 2.76 -1.78
C SER A 10 -0.12 1.44 -2.44
N SER A 11 0.77 1.51 -3.45
CA SER A 11 1.34 0.33 -4.11
C SER A 11 2.09 -0.60 -3.17
N ASP A 12 2.60 -0.06 -2.06
CA ASP A 12 3.29 -0.86 -1.03
C ASP A 12 2.31 -1.62 -0.14
N LYS A 13 1.00 -1.50 -0.36
CA LYS A 13 -0.04 -2.10 0.48
C LYS A 13 -1.05 -2.88 -0.36
N ASP A 14 -0.56 -3.56 -1.39
CA ASP A 14 -1.34 -4.50 -2.21
C ASP A 14 -1.35 -5.88 -1.53
N TYR A 15 -2.44 -6.19 -0.81
CA TYR A 15 -2.56 -7.44 -0.03
C TYR A 15 -3.35 -8.51 -0.77
N ALA A 16 -2.94 -9.77 -0.60
CA ALA A 16 -3.60 -10.92 -1.19
C ALA A 16 -4.81 -11.36 -0.34
N PHE A 17 -5.93 -11.59 -1.03
CA PHE A 17 -7.17 -12.10 -0.46
C PHE A 17 -7.67 -13.31 -1.26
N GLN A 18 -8.20 -14.29 -0.55
CA GLN A 18 -8.83 -15.47 -1.11
C GLN A 18 -10.32 -15.22 -1.31
N PHE A 19 -10.78 -15.47 -2.55
CA PHE A 19 -12.16 -15.35 -2.96
C PHE A 19 -12.71 -16.69 -3.45
N SER A 20 -13.94 -16.98 -3.05
CA SER A 20 -14.75 -18.09 -3.53
C SER A 20 -15.44 -17.75 -4.86
N GLN A 21 -16.00 -18.75 -5.53
CA GLN A 21 -16.61 -18.59 -6.86
C GLN A 21 -17.76 -17.57 -6.87
N ASN A 22 -18.54 -17.47 -5.79
CA ASN A 22 -19.71 -16.59 -5.69
C ASN A 22 -19.39 -15.24 -5.00
N ASP A 23 -18.12 -14.96 -4.71
CA ASP A 23 -17.75 -13.71 -4.07
C ASP A 23 -17.81 -12.56 -5.09
N THR A 24 -18.39 -11.45 -4.66
CA THR A 24 -18.60 -10.20 -5.40
C THR A 24 -17.99 -9.02 -4.64
N ILE A 25 -18.03 -7.81 -5.22
CA ILE A 25 -17.62 -6.61 -4.49
C ILE A 25 -18.53 -6.36 -3.27
N ASN A 26 -19.84 -6.54 -3.45
CA ASN A 26 -20.83 -6.23 -2.43
C ASN A 26 -20.73 -7.13 -1.19
N ASN A 27 -20.54 -8.43 -1.38
CA ASN A 27 -20.51 -9.38 -0.27
C ASN A 27 -19.13 -9.46 0.42
N LYS A 28 -18.02 -9.31 -0.33
CA LYS A 28 -16.68 -9.63 0.17
C LYS A 28 -15.77 -8.42 0.21
N VAL A 29 -15.55 -7.73 -0.90
CA VAL A 29 -14.54 -6.65 -0.95
C VAL A 29 -14.93 -5.46 -0.08
N ARG A 30 -16.21 -5.04 -0.08
CA ARG A 30 -16.68 -3.96 0.79
C ARG A 30 -16.52 -4.28 2.28
N SER A 31 -16.62 -5.56 2.67
CA SER A 31 -16.46 -5.99 4.06
C SER A 31 -15.03 -5.78 4.59
N ILE A 32 -14.03 -5.65 3.72
CA ILE A 32 -12.65 -5.31 4.09
C ILE A 32 -12.58 -3.88 4.65
N PHE A 33 -13.37 -2.97 4.08
CA PHE A 33 -13.29 -1.54 4.37
C PHE A 33 -14.36 -1.05 5.36
N THR A 34 -15.39 -1.85 5.64
CA THR A 34 -16.52 -1.40 6.46
C THR A 34 -16.09 -1.01 7.87
N THR A 35 -16.70 0.07 8.35
CA THR A 35 -16.59 0.51 9.76
C THR A 35 -17.73 0.00 10.63
N ASP A 36 -18.80 -0.52 10.01
CA ASP A 36 -19.94 -1.10 10.74
C ASP A 36 -19.69 -2.58 11.06
N SER A 37 -19.44 -2.84 12.35
CA SER A 37 -19.28 -4.16 12.95
C SER A 37 -20.48 -5.08 12.70
N ARG A 38 -21.70 -4.53 12.60
CA ARG A 38 -22.92 -5.31 12.37
C ARG A 38 -22.96 -5.92 10.97
N LYS A 39 -22.39 -5.25 9.97
CA LYS A 39 -22.36 -5.74 8.58
C LYS A 39 -21.52 -7.01 8.40
N ILE A 40 -20.50 -7.21 9.24
CA ILE A 40 -19.64 -8.40 9.21
C ILE A 40 -20.06 -9.41 10.31
N GLY A 41 -21.04 -9.08 11.16
CA GLY A 41 -21.42 -9.92 12.30
C GLY A 41 -20.31 -10.09 13.33
N GLN A 42 -19.34 -9.16 13.39
CA GLN A 42 -18.18 -9.24 14.27
C GLN A 42 -18.02 -7.99 15.10
N LYS A 43 -17.54 -8.10 16.34
CA LYS A 43 -17.37 -6.96 17.25
C LYS A 43 -16.29 -5.97 16.83
N ILE A 44 -15.34 -6.40 15.99
CA ILE A 44 -14.15 -5.64 15.58
C ILE A 44 -14.08 -5.72 14.05
N THR A 45 -13.78 -4.59 13.40
CA THR A 45 -13.56 -4.54 11.96
C THR A 45 -12.07 -4.44 11.64
N LEU A 46 -11.68 -4.74 10.40
CA LEU A 46 -10.29 -4.55 9.97
C LEU A 46 -9.87 -3.07 10.06
N SER A 47 -10.81 -2.14 9.81
CA SER A 47 -10.60 -0.69 9.89
C SER A 47 -10.34 -0.18 11.33
N ASP A 48 -10.65 -0.99 12.34
CA ASP A 48 -10.30 -0.72 13.73
C ASP A 48 -8.85 -1.13 14.03
N LEU A 49 -8.39 -2.22 13.40
CA LEU A 49 -7.07 -2.80 13.65
C LEU A 49 -5.95 -2.17 12.83
N MET A 50 -6.27 -1.67 11.63
CA MET A 50 -5.27 -1.11 10.72
C MET A 50 -5.76 0.10 9.93
N VAL A 51 -4.81 0.85 9.36
CA VAL A 51 -5.07 2.04 8.55
C VAL A 51 -5.34 1.63 7.11
N ILE A 52 -6.61 1.62 6.74
CA ILE A 52 -7.04 1.24 5.39
C ILE A 52 -7.34 2.47 4.54
N ARG A 53 -7.68 3.59 5.17
CA ARG A 53 -8.06 4.85 4.53
C ARG A 53 -6.82 5.71 4.23
N PRO A 54 -6.71 6.31 3.02
CA PRO A 54 -5.53 7.05 2.57
C PRO A 54 -5.13 8.20 3.47
N SER A 55 -6.10 8.95 4.01
CA SER A 55 -5.83 10.07 4.92
C SER A 55 -7.10 10.53 5.63
N ILE A 56 -6.98 11.36 6.68
CA ILE A 56 -8.12 11.94 7.42
C ILE A 56 -9.01 12.91 6.63
N PHE A 57 -8.73 13.11 5.35
CA PHE A 57 -9.57 13.91 4.48
C PHE A 57 -10.52 13.08 3.61
N HIS A 58 -10.39 11.75 3.59
CA HIS A 58 -11.21 10.86 2.75
C HIS A 58 -12.48 10.36 3.45
N GLU A 59 -13.45 9.80 2.74
CA GLU A 59 -14.53 9.06 3.40
C GLU A 59 -13.99 7.81 4.14
N TYR A 60 -14.75 7.27 5.10
CA TYR A 60 -14.32 6.07 5.84
C TYR A 60 -14.29 4.80 4.98
N GLU A 61 -15.14 4.74 3.96
CA GLU A 61 -15.26 3.62 3.03
C GLU A 61 -14.99 4.11 1.59
N PRO A 62 -14.37 3.29 0.72
CA PRO A 62 -14.24 3.59 -0.70
C PRO A 62 -15.62 3.76 -1.36
N VAL A 63 -15.69 4.66 -2.34
CA VAL A 63 -16.95 4.90 -3.08
C VAL A 63 -17.11 3.89 -4.20
N GLU A 64 -16.00 3.57 -4.87
CA GLU A 64 -16.00 2.69 -6.02
C GLU A 64 -14.81 1.73 -6.02
N TYR A 65 -14.92 0.66 -6.82
CA TYR A 65 -13.90 -0.37 -6.96
C TYR A 65 -13.62 -0.61 -8.44
N TYR A 66 -12.34 -0.66 -8.78
CA TYR A 66 -11.85 -0.85 -10.13
C TYR A 66 -10.87 -2.03 -10.14
N LYS A 67 -10.72 -2.71 -11.28
CA LYS A 67 -9.57 -3.59 -11.53
C LYS A 67 -8.50 -2.82 -12.29
N SER A 68 -7.25 -3.12 -12.00
CA SER A 68 -6.12 -2.67 -12.80
C SER A 68 -5.92 -3.57 -14.00
N ASN A 69 -6.03 -2.99 -15.18
CA ASN A 69 -5.65 -3.57 -16.45
C ASN A 69 -4.28 -3.00 -16.89
N HIS A 70 -3.36 -2.69 -15.99
CA HIS A 70 -1.98 -2.44 -16.41
C HIS A 70 -1.31 -3.78 -16.78
N PRO A 71 -0.57 -3.90 -17.90
CA PRO A 71 0.03 -5.19 -18.32
C PRO A 71 0.84 -5.87 -17.22
N GLY A 72 1.64 -5.06 -16.52
CA GLY A 72 2.38 -5.46 -15.33
C GLY A 72 3.87 -5.51 -15.60
N TYR A 73 4.58 -6.15 -14.68
CA TYR A 73 6.02 -6.38 -14.74
C TYR A 73 6.26 -7.89 -14.63
N MET A 74 6.93 -8.46 -15.63
CA MET A 74 7.32 -9.86 -15.65
C MET A 74 8.61 -10.04 -14.87
N THR A 75 8.63 -10.93 -13.89
CA THR A 75 9.83 -11.30 -13.12
C THR A 75 10.67 -12.34 -13.85
N GLU A 76 11.93 -12.55 -13.44
CA GLU A 76 12.79 -13.60 -14.01
C GLU A 76 12.20 -15.01 -13.79
N GLY A 77 11.33 -15.18 -12.79
CA GLY A 77 10.62 -16.44 -12.54
C GLY A 77 9.29 -16.57 -13.26
N GLY A 78 8.99 -15.71 -14.23
CA GLY A 78 7.78 -15.80 -15.04
C GLY A 78 6.50 -15.40 -14.29
N CYS A 79 6.60 -14.68 -13.19
CA CYS A 79 5.46 -14.18 -12.41
C CYS A 79 5.20 -12.69 -12.70
N LEU A 80 3.99 -12.22 -12.36
CA LEU A 80 3.61 -10.82 -12.53
C LEU A 80 3.68 -10.03 -11.22
N LEU A 81 4.31 -8.86 -11.29
CA LEU A 81 4.20 -7.78 -10.30
C LEU A 81 3.38 -6.63 -10.88
N PHE A 82 2.78 -5.84 -9.99
CA PHE A 82 2.10 -4.62 -10.38
C PHE A 82 3.11 -3.52 -10.67
N HIS A 83 2.92 -2.82 -11.78
CA HIS A 83 3.68 -1.62 -12.06
C HIS A 83 3.17 -0.45 -11.19
N PHE A 84 4.01 0.56 -10.95
CA PHE A 84 3.62 1.72 -10.13
C PHE A 84 2.39 2.46 -10.68
N SER A 85 2.24 2.52 -12.02
CA SER A 85 1.09 3.09 -12.72
C SER A 85 -0.16 2.19 -12.77
N ALA A 86 -0.16 1.04 -12.08
CA ALA A 86 -1.34 0.17 -12.01
C ALA A 86 -2.57 0.86 -11.38
N GLY A 87 -2.36 1.92 -10.60
CA GLY A 87 -3.43 2.74 -10.02
C GLY A 87 -3.90 3.92 -10.89
N ASP A 88 -3.26 4.17 -12.03
CA ASP A 88 -3.56 5.32 -12.89
C ASP A 88 -4.91 5.13 -13.60
N ASP A 89 -5.71 6.19 -13.69
CA ASP A 89 -7.08 6.14 -14.26
C ASP A 89 -7.15 5.53 -15.66
N LYS A 90 -6.12 5.74 -16.49
CA LYS A 90 -6.02 5.14 -17.85
C LYS A 90 -6.00 3.61 -17.87
N ASN A 91 -5.62 2.98 -16.76
CA ASN A 91 -5.48 1.54 -16.62
C ASN A 91 -6.61 0.92 -15.79
N LEU A 92 -7.59 1.72 -15.35
CA LEU A 92 -8.64 1.25 -14.45
C LEU A 92 -9.93 0.96 -15.21
N GLU A 93 -10.48 -0.20 -14.96
CA GLU A 93 -11.81 -0.60 -15.43
C GLU A 93 -12.72 -0.81 -14.22
N LYS A 94 -13.91 -0.19 -14.25
CA LYS A 94 -14.85 -0.27 -13.14
C LYS A 94 -15.38 -1.70 -13.01
N LEU A 95 -15.37 -2.24 -11.79
CA LEU A 95 -15.92 -3.56 -11.51
C LEU A 95 -17.44 -3.49 -11.35
N ASP A 96 -18.12 -4.54 -11.80
CA ASP A 96 -19.52 -4.77 -11.48
C ASP A 96 -19.62 -5.33 -10.05
N TYR A 97 -20.54 -4.78 -9.25
CA TYR A 97 -20.61 -5.10 -7.83
C TYR A 97 -21.39 -6.36 -7.50
N ASP A 98 -22.25 -6.79 -8.42
CA ASP A 98 -23.11 -7.95 -8.27
C ASP A 98 -22.60 -9.15 -9.08
N LYS A 99 -21.73 -8.91 -10.07
CA LYS A 99 -21.07 -9.98 -10.81
C LYS A 99 -20.00 -10.69 -9.95
N PRO A 100 -19.91 -12.03 -10.01
CA PRO A 100 -18.84 -12.79 -9.36
C PRO A 100 -17.45 -12.34 -9.83
N LEU A 101 -16.50 -12.22 -8.90
CA LEU A 101 -15.15 -11.73 -9.20
C LEU A 101 -14.39 -12.63 -10.17
N ILE A 102 -14.63 -13.93 -10.12
CA ILE A 102 -14.00 -14.92 -11.02
C ILE A 102 -14.34 -14.69 -12.50
N ASP A 103 -15.47 -14.04 -12.77
CA ASP A 103 -15.98 -13.75 -14.12
C ASP A 103 -15.58 -12.36 -14.64
N GLN A 104 -14.85 -11.58 -13.83
CA GLN A 104 -14.41 -10.23 -14.20
C GLN A 104 -12.93 -9.96 -13.94
N MET A 105 -12.21 -10.89 -13.29
CA MET A 105 -10.80 -10.72 -12.92
C MET A 105 -9.97 -11.97 -13.20
N TRP A 106 -8.69 -11.73 -13.52
CA TRP A 106 -7.67 -12.77 -13.54
C TRP A 106 -7.20 -13.14 -12.12
N PRO A 107 -6.78 -14.39 -11.89
CA PRO A 107 -6.06 -14.74 -10.66
C PRO A 107 -4.84 -13.84 -10.46
N GLY A 108 -4.69 -13.31 -9.25
CA GLY A 108 -3.60 -12.42 -8.88
C GLY A 108 -3.70 -10.98 -9.40
N GLN A 109 -4.81 -10.58 -10.03
CA GLN A 109 -5.02 -9.20 -10.49
C GLN A 109 -5.31 -8.25 -9.32
N LEU A 110 -5.10 -6.94 -9.53
CA LEU A 110 -5.26 -5.91 -8.50
C LEU A 110 -6.64 -5.23 -8.57
N ILE A 111 -7.32 -5.15 -7.43
CA ILE A 111 -8.46 -4.28 -7.15
C ILE A 111 -7.94 -2.96 -6.56
N VAL A 112 -8.33 -1.84 -7.17
CA VAL A 112 -8.00 -0.48 -6.75
C VAL A 112 -9.29 0.21 -6.26
N PRO A 113 -9.47 0.37 -4.94
CA PRO A 113 -10.57 1.15 -4.39
C PRO A 113 -10.37 2.64 -4.65
N LYS A 114 -11.40 3.34 -5.12
CA LYS A 114 -11.41 4.80 -5.28
C LYS A 114 -12.01 5.48 -4.05
N TRP A 115 -11.24 6.42 -3.51
CA TRP A 115 -11.57 7.17 -2.32
C TRP A 115 -12.04 8.57 -2.69
N LYS A 116 -13.09 9.04 -2.01
CA LYS A 116 -13.59 10.40 -2.17
C LYS A 116 -13.12 11.25 -1.00
N LYS A 117 -12.66 12.48 -1.28
CA LYS A 117 -12.41 13.47 -0.24
C LYS A 117 -13.73 13.93 0.37
N SER A 118 -13.84 13.85 1.69
CA SER A 118 -15.00 14.31 2.44
C SER A 118 -14.88 15.80 2.71
N LYS A 119 -15.76 16.60 2.10
CA LYS A 119 -15.84 18.04 2.38
C LYS A 119 -16.10 18.31 3.88
N ASN A 120 -16.84 17.41 4.54
CA ASN A 120 -17.15 17.51 5.95
C ASN A 120 -15.88 17.39 6.81
N TYR A 121 -15.05 16.36 6.58
CA TYR A 121 -13.82 16.19 7.36
C TYR A 121 -12.80 17.28 7.09
N VAL A 122 -12.68 17.74 5.84
CA VAL A 122 -11.85 18.90 5.51
C VAL A 122 -12.33 20.14 6.25
N SER A 123 -13.65 20.38 6.31
CA SER A 123 -14.23 21.53 7.00
C SER A 123 -14.06 21.46 8.51
N ILE A 124 -14.26 20.28 9.12
CA ILE A 124 -14.03 20.05 10.54
C ILE A 124 -12.56 20.30 10.89
N TYR A 125 -11.64 19.74 10.09
CA TYR A 125 -10.21 19.95 10.26
C TYR A 125 -9.85 21.44 10.14
N ALA A 126 -10.34 22.12 9.10
CA ALA A 126 -10.11 23.54 8.89
C ALA A 126 -10.65 24.36 10.07
N MET A 127 -11.85 24.05 10.57
CA MET A 127 -12.42 24.72 11.74
C MET A 127 -11.55 24.55 12.99
N ILE A 128 -11.10 23.32 13.29
CA ILE A 128 -10.22 23.05 14.44
C ILE A 128 -8.92 23.86 14.32
N ILE A 129 -8.30 23.86 13.14
CA ILE A 129 -7.06 24.59 12.88
C ILE A 129 -7.27 26.11 12.96
N LEU A 130 -8.38 26.62 12.43
CA LEU A 130 -8.72 28.03 12.50
C LEU A 130 -8.98 28.48 13.94
N VAL A 131 -9.70 27.67 14.74
CA VAL A 131 -9.90 27.93 16.17
C VAL A 131 -8.56 27.93 16.90
N TRP A 132 -7.68 26.99 16.59
CA TRP A 132 -6.35 26.94 17.19
C TRP A 132 -5.52 28.19 16.82
N LEU A 133 -5.43 28.54 15.54
CA LEU A 133 -4.74 29.74 15.09
C LEU A 133 -5.36 31.02 15.65
N TYR A 134 -6.68 31.07 15.80
CA TYR A 134 -7.38 32.18 16.45
C TYR A 134 -6.94 32.34 17.90
N THR A 135 -6.86 31.25 18.67
CA THR A 135 -6.38 31.33 20.06
C THR A 135 -4.92 31.76 20.17
N ASP A 136 -4.09 31.43 19.17
CA ASP A 136 -2.67 31.78 19.17
C ASP A 136 -2.37 33.11 18.46
N LEU A 137 -3.39 33.92 18.11
CA LEU A 137 -3.18 35.26 17.55
C LEU A 137 -2.33 36.14 18.50
N PRO A 138 -1.45 37.00 17.98
CA PRO A 138 -0.75 38.00 18.78
C PRO A 138 -1.74 38.81 19.64
N ASP A 139 -1.41 39.02 20.91
CA ASP A 139 -2.28 39.72 21.89
C ASP A 139 -2.69 41.12 21.42
N ILE A 140 -1.87 41.75 20.57
CA ILE A 140 -2.09 43.08 20.00
C ILE A 140 -3.32 43.12 19.06
N ILE A 141 -3.64 42.02 18.40
CA ILE A 141 -4.75 41.92 17.45
C ILE A 141 -5.82 40.92 17.89
N SER A 142 -5.52 40.10 18.90
CA SER A 142 -6.47 39.13 19.43
C SER A 142 -7.67 39.84 20.05
N PRO A 143 -8.92 39.49 19.68
CA PRO A 143 -10.11 40.01 20.35
C PRO A 143 -10.19 39.58 21.82
N THR A 144 -9.45 38.55 22.20
CA THR A 144 -9.36 38.01 23.57
C THR A 144 -7.90 37.82 23.98
N PRO A 145 -7.17 38.91 24.31
CA PRO A 145 -5.77 38.83 24.72
C PRO A 145 -5.57 37.93 25.95
N GLY A 146 -4.49 37.14 25.98
CA GLY A 146 -4.18 36.24 27.09
C GLY A 146 -5.04 34.96 27.18
N HIS A 147 -5.90 34.70 26.18
CA HIS A 147 -6.71 33.47 26.06
C HIS A 147 -6.17 32.46 25.05
N SER A 148 -4.85 32.45 24.82
CA SER A 148 -4.23 31.39 24.02
C SER A 148 -4.44 30.03 24.66
N LEU A 149 -4.45 28.99 23.83
CA LEU A 149 -4.57 27.61 24.30
C LEU A 149 -3.43 27.30 25.29
N THR A 150 -2.22 27.79 24.98
CA THR A 150 -1.03 27.69 25.83
C THR A 150 -1.24 28.36 27.18
N ASN A 151 -1.80 29.58 27.22
CA ASN A 151 -2.07 30.28 28.48
C ASN A 151 -3.14 29.58 29.30
N THR A 152 -4.14 28.99 28.65
CA THR A 152 -5.20 28.22 29.32
C THR A 152 -4.64 26.93 29.93
N LEU A 153 -3.76 26.23 29.22
CA LEU A 153 -3.04 25.07 29.74
C LEU A 153 -2.12 25.45 30.90
N SER A 154 -1.38 26.55 30.78
CA SER A 154 -0.54 27.09 31.85
C SER A 154 -1.35 27.43 33.10
N LYS A 155 -2.53 28.06 32.97
CA LYS A 155 -3.47 28.32 34.08
C LYS A 155 -3.90 27.03 34.79
N LEU A 156 -4.07 25.93 34.05
CA LEU A 156 -4.42 24.62 34.60
C LEU A 156 -3.21 23.94 35.30
N LEU A 157 -1.99 24.16 34.80
CA LEU A 157 -0.76 23.58 35.36
C LEU A 157 -0.26 24.29 36.63
N ILE A 158 -0.51 25.59 36.79
CA ILE A 158 -0.11 26.36 37.98
C ILE A 158 -0.53 25.69 39.30
N PRO A 159 -1.81 25.33 39.53
CA PRO A 159 -2.19 24.70 40.80
C PRO A 159 -1.56 23.32 41.01
N ILE A 160 -1.24 22.59 39.93
CA ILE A 160 -0.54 21.30 39.99
C ILE A 160 0.92 21.53 40.43
N LEU A 161 1.61 22.49 39.80
CA LEU A 161 2.99 22.83 40.11
C LEU A 161 3.14 23.31 41.56
N GLU A 162 2.20 24.11 42.05
CA GLU A 162 2.26 24.65 43.42
C GLU A 162 1.92 23.63 44.49
N ASN A 163 0.83 22.88 44.30
CA ASN A 163 0.24 22.09 45.39
C ASN A 163 0.66 20.61 45.35
N GLN A 164 0.96 20.06 44.18
CA GLN A 164 1.32 18.65 44.04
C GLN A 164 2.82 18.44 43.87
N LEU A 165 3.50 19.35 43.16
CA LEU A 165 4.94 19.22 42.86
C LEU A 165 5.83 20.16 43.70
N GLY A 166 5.24 21.11 44.44
CA GLY A 166 5.96 22.05 45.31
C GLY A 166 6.84 23.08 44.57
N GLN A 167 6.71 23.20 43.25
CA GLN A 167 7.52 24.04 42.38
C GLN A 167 6.99 25.48 42.30
N LYS A 168 6.95 26.17 43.45
CA LYS A 168 6.38 27.53 43.56
C LYS A 168 7.06 28.58 42.69
N VAL A 169 8.39 28.48 42.50
CA VAL A 169 9.16 29.41 41.66
C VAL A 169 8.78 29.27 40.19
N MET A 170 8.60 28.03 39.71
CA MET A 170 8.21 27.76 38.33
C MET A 170 6.77 28.21 38.08
N ALA A 171 5.87 28.00 39.03
CA ALA A 171 4.49 28.48 38.96
C ALA A 171 4.41 30.02 38.94
N ALA A 172 5.24 30.72 39.71
CA ALA A 172 5.31 32.18 39.69
C ALA A 172 5.78 32.72 38.33
N LYS A 173 6.83 32.14 37.75
CA LYS A 173 7.26 32.50 36.38
C LYS A 173 6.19 32.24 35.34
N LEU A 174 5.50 31.10 35.43
CA LEU A 174 4.41 30.78 34.53
C LEU A 174 3.24 31.79 34.64
N ARG A 175 2.99 32.34 35.85
CA ARG A 175 1.99 33.40 36.04
C ARG A 175 2.39 34.73 35.39
N GLU A 176 3.67 35.07 35.38
CA GLU A 176 4.18 36.27 34.73
C GLU A 176 4.04 36.16 33.20
N GLU A 177 4.39 34.99 32.64
CA GLU A 177 4.35 34.75 31.20
C GLU A 177 2.93 34.75 30.58
N ILE A 178 1.90 34.41 31.36
CA ILE A 178 0.50 34.37 30.87
C ILE A 178 -0.18 35.75 30.85
N VAL A 179 0.47 36.80 31.36
CA VAL A 179 -0.09 38.16 31.35
C VAL A 179 -0.16 38.67 29.91
N PRO A 180 -1.30 39.24 29.46
CA PRO A 180 -1.43 39.77 28.12
C PRO A 180 -0.32 40.79 27.80
N ASN A 181 0.25 40.70 26.59
CA ASN A 181 1.32 41.58 26.12
C ASN A 181 2.63 41.55 26.92
N TYR A 182 2.90 40.47 27.67
CA TYR A 182 4.21 40.27 28.32
C TYR A 182 5.38 40.30 27.32
N ASN A 183 5.18 39.71 26.13
CA ASN A 183 6.18 39.64 25.07
C ASN A 183 6.15 40.86 24.13
N SER A 184 7.31 41.20 23.55
CA SER A 184 7.42 42.28 22.55
C SER A 184 6.63 41.98 21.26
N VAL A 185 6.21 43.03 20.56
CA VAL A 185 5.44 42.93 19.30
C VAL A 185 6.10 42.00 18.28
N GLY A 186 7.40 42.15 18.08
CA GLY A 186 8.17 41.31 17.15
C GLY A 186 8.21 39.85 17.58
N ALA A 187 8.36 39.58 18.89
CA ALA A 187 8.33 38.23 19.41
C ALA A 187 6.96 37.58 19.24
N GLN A 188 5.86 38.31 19.49
CA GLN A 188 4.50 37.78 19.29
C GLN A 188 4.24 37.37 17.84
N TRP A 189 4.65 38.19 16.86
CA TRP A 189 4.53 37.85 15.44
C TRP A 189 5.43 36.68 15.03
N ALA A 190 6.67 36.62 15.55
CA ALA A 190 7.56 35.49 15.31
C ALA A 190 6.98 34.18 15.86
N PHE A 191 6.42 34.20 17.07
CA PHE A 191 5.73 33.04 17.64
C PHE A 191 4.52 32.63 16.82
N PHE A 192 3.70 33.57 16.38
CA PHE A 192 2.54 33.26 15.52
C PHE A 192 2.97 32.67 14.17
N ALA A 193 4.02 33.20 13.54
CA ALA A 193 4.56 32.65 12.30
C ALA A 193 5.04 31.19 12.47
N LEU A 194 5.70 30.88 13.58
CA LEU A 194 6.06 29.50 13.93
C LEU A 194 4.83 28.61 14.13
N HIS A 195 3.74 29.14 14.67
CA HIS A 195 2.47 28.41 14.81
C HIS A 195 1.83 28.09 13.46
N VAL A 196 1.83 29.05 12.54
CA VAL A 196 1.36 28.83 11.16
C VAL A 196 2.22 27.75 10.49
N LEU A 197 3.55 27.84 10.59
CA LEU A 197 4.45 26.83 10.04
C LEU A 197 4.19 25.44 10.63
N LYS A 198 4.03 25.34 11.96
CA LYS A 198 3.65 24.10 12.66
C LYS A 198 2.35 23.52 12.12
N VAL A 199 1.33 24.34 11.91
CA VAL A 199 0.04 23.93 11.32
C VAL A 199 0.22 23.41 9.89
N LEU A 200 1.04 24.08 9.07
CA LEU A 200 1.35 23.62 7.71
C LEU A 200 2.03 22.24 7.74
N PHE A 201 2.98 22.02 8.66
CA PHE A 201 3.59 20.71 8.86
C PHE A 201 2.55 19.67 9.27
N ILE A 202 1.70 19.95 10.27
CA ILE A 202 0.63 19.02 10.68
C ILE A 202 -0.31 18.71 9.50
N THR A 203 -0.67 19.72 8.72
CA THR A 203 -1.51 19.56 7.52
C THR A 203 -0.84 18.64 6.51
N PHE A 204 0.46 18.83 6.26
CA PHE A 204 1.27 17.99 5.39
C PHE A 204 1.30 16.54 5.88
N PHE A 205 1.58 16.30 7.17
CA PHE A 205 1.59 14.96 7.77
C PHE A 205 0.24 14.25 7.62
N PHE A 206 -0.86 14.96 7.84
CA PHE A 206 -2.21 14.41 7.67
C PHE A 206 -2.61 14.25 6.22
N HIS A 207 -2.11 15.08 5.30
CA HIS A 207 -2.41 14.97 3.88
C HIS A 207 -1.77 13.74 3.26
N PHE A 208 -0.48 13.53 3.52
CA PHE A 208 0.30 12.37 3.06
C PHE A 208 0.14 11.13 3.95
N ALA A 209 -0.65 11.24 5.03
CA ALA A 209 -0.87 10.19 6.02
C ALA A 209 0.41 9.53 6.55
N LEU A 210 1.47 10.33 6.68
CA LEU A 210 2.72 9.94 7.33
C LEU A 210 2.51 9.70 8.83
N ALA A 211 1.56 10.41 9.43
CA ALA A 211 1.10 10.19 10.80
C ALA A 211 -0.38 9.83 10.79
N ASN A 212 -0.71 8.72 11.44
CA ASN A 212 -2.08 8.25 11.54
C ASN A 212 -2.74 8.74 12.85
N PRO A 213 -3.69 9.67 12.82
CA PRO A 213 -4.37 10.12 14.03
C PRO A 213 -5.30 9.05 14.63
N PHE A 214 -5.59 7.94 13.92
CA PHE A 214 -6.27 6.80 14.56
C PHE A 214 -5.43 6.16 15.67
N SER A 215 -4.09 6.22 15.60
CA SER A 215 -3.21 5.75 16.69
C SER A 215 -3.36 6.57 17.97
N PHE A 216 -3.96 7.76 17.89
CA PHE A 216 -4.20 8.66 19.02
C PHE A 216 -5.69 8.81 19.36
N ASN A 217 -6.58 8.03 18.74
CA ASN A 217 -8.01 8.10 19.04
C ASN A 217 -8.32 7.29 20.31
N PRO A 218 -8.63 7.93 21.45
CA PRO A 218 -8.84 7.24 22.72
C PRO A 218 -10.03 6.27 22.69
N ILE A 219 -11.05 6.55 21.87
CA ILE A 219 -12.22 5.68 21.72
C ILE A 219 -11.84 4.38 21.01
N LYS A 220 -11.03 4.47 19.94
CA LYS A 220 -10.53 3.28 19.24
C LYS A 220 -9.56 2.49 20.13
N LEU A 221 -8.64 3.17 20.81
CA LEU A 221 -7.73 2.54 21.76
C LEU A 221 -8.50 1.80 22.87
N TYR A 222 -9.57 2.40 23.39
CA TYR A 222 -10.42 1.75 24.40
C TYR A 222 -11.12 0.50 23.85
N LYS A 223 -11.66 0.55 22.62
CA LYS A 223 -12.27 -0.62 21.96
C LYS A 223 -11.28 -1.78 21.77
N ILE A 224 -10.01 -1.47 21.51
CA ILE A 224 -8.96 -2.46 21.23
C ILE A 224 -8.24 -2.90 22.50
N ARG A 225 -8.34 -2.16 23.61
CA ARG A 225 -7.62 -2.42 24.88
C ARG A 225 -7.79 -3.84 25.42
N ASN A 226 -8.96 -4.43 25.22
CA ASN A 226 -9.29 -5.78 25.71
C ASN A 226 -9.15 -6.86 24.61
N VAL A 227 -8.57 -6.50 23.47
CA VAL A 227 -8.35 -7.39 22.33
C VAL A 227 -6.88 -7.78 22.36
N ASP A 228 -6.60 -9.04 22.69
CA ASP A 228 -5.26 -9.57 22.54
C ASP A 228 -4.89 -9.61 21.05
N LEU A 229 -3.91 -8.81 20.61
CA LEU A 229 -3.47 -8.78 19.22
C LEU A 229 -2.54 -9.96 18.86
N ASN A 230 -2.28 -10.87 19.80
CA ASN A 230 -1.48 -12.05 19.53
C ASN A 230 -2.17 -12.98 18.52
N GLN A 231 -1.34 -13.71 17.76
CA GLN A 231 -1.78 -14.70 16.76
C GLN A 231 -2.71 -15.79 17.31
N LYS A 232 -2.79 -15.95 18.64
CA LYS A 232 -3.67 -16.90 19.33
C LYS A 232 -5.09 -16.38 19.56
N ASN A 233 -5.39 -15.12 19.27
CA ASN A 233 -6.73 -14.60 19.42
C ASN A 233 -7.64 -15.11 18.30
N GLU A 234 -8.51 -16.07 18.64
CA GLU A 234 -9.48 -16.67 17.73
C GLU A 234 -10.37 -15.64 17.05
N LYS A 235 -10.70 -14.52 17.71
CA LYS A 235 -11.57 -13.49 17.12
C LYS A 235 -10.91 -12.81 15.92
N ILE A 236 -9.62 -12.46 16.05
CA ILE A 236 -8.86 -11.84 14.96
C ILE A 236 -8.62 -12.87 13.87
N LYS A 237 -8.27 -14.11 14.22
CA LYS A 237 -8.08 -15.19 13.26
C LYS A 237 -9.36 -15.42 12.44
N ASN A 238 -10.52 -15.44 13.10
CA ASN A 238 -11.82 -15.61 12.44
C ASN A 238 -12.19 -14.39 11.60
N LEU A 239 -11.89 -13.15 12.03
CA LEU A 239 -12.03 -11.95 11.20
C LEU A 239 -11.24 -12.07 9.90
N LEU A 240 -9.93 -12.34 10.02
CA LEU A 240 -9.03 -12.42 8.87
C LEU A 240 -9.42 -13.59 7.96
N ALA A 241 -9.78 -14.74 8.51
CA ALA A 241 -10.27 -15.89 7.74
C ALA A 241 -11.57 -15.56 7.00
N ASN A 242 -12.54 -14.91 7.65
CA ASN A 242 -13.80 -14.50 7.03
C ASN A 242 -13.59 -13.50 5.90
N LEU A 243 -12.62 -12.60 6.04
CA LEU A 243 -12.23 -11.68 4.97
C LEU A 243 -11.44 -12.35 3.85
N GLY A 244 -10.97 -13.60 4.04
CA GLY A 244 -10.07 -14.28 3.12
C GLY A 244 -8.64 -13.72 3.14
N TRP A 245 -8.23 -13.05 4.22
CA TRP A 245 -6.91 -12.43 4.33
C TRP A 245 -5.81 -13.49 4.39
N ILE A 246 -4.90 -13.47 3.40
CA ILE A 246 -3.81 -14.45 3.30
C ILE A 246 -2.56 -14.02 4.08
N GLY A 247 -2.41 -12.71 4.37
CA GLY A 247 -1.22 -12.19 5.06
C GLY A 247 0.02 -12.04 4.17
N ALA A 248 -0.14 -12.23 2.86
CA ALA A 248 0.88 -11.91 1.87
C ALA A 248 0.58 -10.56 1.20
N ARG A 249 1.65 -9.83 0.90
CA ARG A 249 1.63 -8.54 0.22
C ARG A 249 2.41 -8.69 -1.07
N ARG A 250 1.89 -8.22 -2.19
CA ARG A 250 2.66 -8.19 -3.44
C ARG A 250 3.81 -7.19 -3.29
N ALA A 251 5.00 -7.55 -3.74
CA ALA A 251 6.15 -6.67 -3.74
C ALA A 251 6.06 -5.64 -4.87
N THR A 252 6.64 -4.47 -4.61
CA THR A 252 7.01 -3.53 -5.67
C THR A 252 8.23 -4.04 -6.42
N TYR A 253 8.52 -3.41 -7.57
CA TYR A 253 9.73 -3.70 -8.33
C TYR A 253 11.00 -3.53 -7.48
N ASP A 254 11.11 -2.45 -6.70
CA ASP A 254 12.29 -2.18 -5.88
C ASP A 254 12.49 -3.25 -4.80
N ASP A 255 11.40 -3.61 -4.10
CA ASP A 255 11.38 -4.70 -3.12
C ASP A 255 11.86 -6.02 -3.78
N TYR A 256 11.36 -6.33 -4.98
CA TYR A 256 11.74 -7.54 -5.70
C TYR A 256 13.21 -7.52 -6.13
N GLN A 257 13.68 -6.40 -6.71
CA GLN A 257 15.04 -6.25 -7.20
C GLN A 257 16.06 -6.51 -6.10
N THR A 258 15.91 -5.88 -4.94
CA THR A 258 16.81 -6.09 -3.79
C THR A 258 16.80 -7.55 -3.33
N ASN A 259 15.61 -8.15 -3.17
CA ASN A 259 15.51 -9.52 -2.65
C ASN A 259 16.02 -10.57 -3.65
N PHE A 260 15.81 -10.36 -4.95
CA PHE A 260 16.32 -11.25 -5.98
C PHE A 260 17.83 -11.14 -6.12
N TYR A 261 18.39 -9.94 -5.98
CA TYR A 261 19.83 -9.70 -5.93
C TYR A 261 20.51 -10.45 -4.78
N ASP A 262 19.98 -10.31 -3.56
CA ASP A 262 20.51 -11.01 -2.39
C ASP A 262 20.40 -12.53 -2.52
N TYR A 263 19.26 -13.01 -3.03
CA TYR A 263 19.08 -14.43 -3.32
C TYR A 263 20.12 -14.94 -4.34
N THR A 264 20.37 -14.19 -5.41
CA THR A 264 21.33 -14.56 -6.45
C THR A 264 22.74 -14.64 -5.88
N ILE A 265 23.17 -13.64 -5.11
CA ILE A 265 24.48 -13.67 -4.46
C ILE A 265 24.62 -14.91 -3.56
N LYS A 266 23.59 -15.19 -2.76
CA LYS A 266 23.59 -16.34 -1.86
C LYS A 266 23.66 -17.65 -2.61
N LYS A 267 22.93 -17.79 -3.73
CA LYS A 267 22.90 -18.98 -4.58
C LYS A 267 24.27 -19.33 -5.16
N TYR A 268 25.03 -18.32 -5.57
CA TYR A 268 26.36 -18.52 -6.16
C TYR A 268 27.51 -18.57 -5.12
N GLY A 269 27.21 -18.47 -3.83
CA GLY A 269 28.21 -18.55 -2.76
C GLY A 269 29.05 -17.28 -2.59
N GLY A 270 28.54 -16.12 -3.06
CA GLY A 270 29.18 -14.83 -2.90
C GLY A 270 29.14 -13.94 -4.16
N VAL A 271 29.49 -12.67 -3.97
CA VAL A 271 29.43 -11.65 -5.02
C VAL A 271 30.40 -11.95 -6.16
N VAL A 272 31.60 -12.42 -5.84
CA VAL A 272 32.64 -12.68 -6.86
C VAL A 272 32.25 -13.83 -7.78
N GLN A 273 31.70 -14.91 -7.22
CA GLN A 273 31.23 -16.06 -7.98
C GLN A 273 30.02 -15.69 -8.85
N ALA A 274 29.06 -14.94 -8.30
CA ALA A 274 27.90 -14.44 -9.05
C ALA A 274 28.33 -13.54 -10.21
N TYR A 275 29.35 -12.69 -10.01
CA TYR A 275 29.90 -11.84 -11.07
C TYR A 275 30.54 -12.67 -12.19
N ARG A 276 31.37 -13.65 -11.84
CA ARG A 276 32.02 -14.55 -12.81
C ARG A 276 31.01 -15.35 -13.63
N ALA A 277 29.87 -15.71 -13.02
CA ALA A 277 28.78 -16.39 -13.71
C ALA A 277 27.87 -15.45 -14.54
N GLY A 278 28.14 -14.14 -14.55
CA GLY A 278 27.29 -13.14 -15.24
C GLY A 278 25.92 -12.90 -14.58
N ALA A 279 25.62 -13.57 -13.47
CA ALA A 279 24.31 -13.54 -12.82
C ALA A 279 23.98 -12.17 -12.20
N ILE A 280 25.00 -11.40 -11.80
CA ILE A 280 24.82 -10.06 -11.24
C ILE A 280 24.12 -9.11 -12.22
N LYS A 281 24.41 -9.20 -13.51
CA LYS A 281 23.79 -8.31 -14.51
C LYS A 281 22.29 -8.56 -14.61
N THR A 282 21.88 -9.82 -14.60
CA THR A 282 20.47 -10.21 -14.57
C THR A 282 19.82 -9.81 -13.25
N ALA A 283 20.50 -10.03 -12.12
CA ALA A 283 19.96 -9.71 -10.81
C ALA A 283 19.85 -8.20 -10.53
N ALA A 284 20.65 -7.38 -11.19
CA ALA A 284 20.60 -5.92 -11.10
C ALA A 284 19.39 -5.32 -11.84
N ALA A 285 18.82 -6.00 -12.82
CA ALA A 285 17.60 -5.59 -13.51
C ALA A 285 16.72 -6.83 -13.75
N PRO A 286 16.13 -7.40 -12.68
CA PRO A 286 15.47 -8.69 -12.77
C PRO A 286 14.07 -8.52 -13.31
N GLY A 287 13.85 -8.90 -14.57
CA GLY A 287 12.57 -8.81 -15.26
C GLY A 287 12.43 -7.65 -16.25
N PHE A 288 11.21 -7.39 -16.69
CA PHE A 288 10.89 -6.33 -17.66
C PHE A 288 9.40 -5.96 -17.63
N VAL A 289 9.09 -4.75 -18.11
CA VAL A 289 7.71 -4.26 -18.23
C VAL A 289 7.05 -4.92 -19.45
N LEU A 290 5.79 -5.34 -19.29
CA LEU A 290 5.00 -5.91 -20.38
C LEU A 290 4.34 -4.83 -21.24
N ASN A 291 4.13 -5.14 -22.52
CA ASN A 291 3.53 -4.26 -23.50
C ASN A 291 2.00 -4.28 -23.42
N ALA A 292 1.35 -3.37 -24.14
CA ALA A 292 -0.10 -3.32 -24.21
C ALA A 292 -0.69 -4.61 -24.82
N GLY A 293 -1.79 -5.09 -24.22
CA GLY A 293 -2.44 -6.36 -24.55
C GLY A 293 -1.77 -7.60 -23.95
N GLU A 294 -0.81 -7.43 -23.05
CA GLU A 294 -0.13 -8.54 -22.36
C GLU A 294 -0.47 -8.58 -20.86
N GLY A 295 -0.14 -9.69 -20.19
CA GLY A 295 -0.30 -9.84 -18.75
C GLY A 295 -1.74 -9.57 -18.30
N PHE A 296 -1.96 -8.67 -17.34
CA PHE A 296 -3.33 -8.39 -16.85
C PHE A 296 -4.24 -7.68 -17.87
N GLN A 297 -3.74 -7.28 -19.05
CA GLN A 297 -4.56 -6.81 -20.18
C GLN A 297 -5.08 -7.94 -21.06
N SER A 298 -4.79 -9.19 -20.74
CA SER A 298 -5.26 -10.35 -21.50
C SER A 298 -6.80 -10.43 -21.51
N PRO A 299 -7.42 -10.75 -22.66
CA PRO A 299 -8.88 -10.90 -22.75
C PRO A 299 -9.39 -12.04 -21.87
N LEU A 300 -10.31 -11.76 -20.94
CA LEU A 300 -10.78 -12.76 -19.97
C LEU A 300 -11.65 -13.85 -20.62
N ASP A 301 -12.29 -13.55 -21.76
CA ASP A 301 -13.00 -14.51 -22.61
C ASP A 301 -12.08 -15.60 -23.18
N GLU A 302 -10.79 -15.30 -23.33
CA GLU A 302 -9.78 -16.27 -23.78
C GLU A 302 -9.25 -17.16 -22.64
N ARG A 303 -9.72 -17.01 -21.39
CA ARG A 303 -9.13 -17.68 -20.21
C ARG A 303 -8.93 -19.19 -20.32
N PHE A 304 -9.93 -19.89 -20.87
CA PHE A 304 -9.90 -21.35 -21.00
C PHE A 304 -9.57 -21.83 -22.42
N THR A 305 -9.43 -20.92 -23.38
CA THR A 305 -9.23 -21.25 -24.79
C THR A 305 -7.86 -20.83 -25.33
N ALA A 306 -7.26 -19.80 -24.76
CA ALA A 306 -5.90 -19.41 -25.11
C ALA A 306 -4.88 -20.41 -24.56
N ASP A 307 -3.81 -20.57 -25.33
CA ASP A 307 -2.65 -21.39 -24.99
C ASP A 307 -1.45 -20.44 -24.88
N THR A 308 -1.03 -20.15 -23.66
CA THR A 308 0.03 -19.15 -23.39
C THR A 308 1.35 -19.59 -24.00
N PHE A 309 1.69 -20.87 -23.86
CA PHE A 309 3.01 -21.38 -24.24
C PHE A 309 3.12 -21.57 -25.75
N LYS A 310 2.08 -22.01 -26.44
CA LYS A 310 2.09 -22.03 -27.92
C LYS A 310 2.14 -20.64 -28.53
N ARG A 311 1.49 -19.65 -27.90
CA ARG A 311 1.45 -18.28 -28.43
C ARG A 311 2.79 -17.56 -28.31
N ILE A 312 3.65 -17.95 -27.36
CA ILE A 312 4.99 -17.38 -27.23
C ILE A 312 5.94 -17.83 -28.35
N ASP A 313 5.67 -18.97 -28.99
CA ASP A 313 6.50 -19.51 -30.07
C ASP A 313 6.07 -19.01 -31.47
N GLN A 314 5.07 -18.12 -31.54
CA GLN A 314 4.56 -17.55 -32.80
C GLN A 314 5.39 -16.35 -33.27
N GLU A 315 5.19 -15.91 -34.53
CA GLU A 315 5.96 -14.79 -35.13
C GLU A 315 5.84 -13.45 -34.39
N ASN A 316 4.76 -13.23 -33.64
CA ASN A 316 4.56 -12.04 -32.80
C ASN A 316 4.23 -12.46 -31.36
N PRO A 317 5.24 -12.85 -30.55
CA PRO A 317 5.02 -13.39 -29.23
C PRO A 317 4.41 -12.34 -28.31
N LYS A 318 3.21 -12.63 -27.82
CA LYS A 318 2.58 -11.86 -26.75
C LYS A 318 2.37 -12.74 -25.54
N PHE A 319 2.76 -12.23 -24.39
CA PHE A 319 2.47 -12.91 -23.13
C PHE A 319 1.00 -12.69 -22.73
N ILE A 320 0.18 -13.70 -22.97
CA ILE A 320 -1.24 -13.68 -22.65
C ILE A 320 -1.51 -14.67 -21.52
N LEU A 321 -2.30 -14.23 -20.54
CA LEU A 321 -2.72 -15.07 -19.43
C LEU A 321 -3.72 -16.11 -19.91
N SER A 322 -3.54 -17.35 -19.46
CA SER A 322 -4.48 -18.46 -19.65
C SER A 322 -4.49 -19.30 -18.38
N GLU A 323 -5.49 -20.17 -18.24
CA GLU A 323 -5.52 -21.13 -17.13
C GLU A 323 -4.29 -22.06 -17.16
N GLU A 324 -3.78 -22.41 -18.34
CA GLU A 324 -2.56 -23.23 -18.51
C GLU A 324 -1.34 -22.57 -17.84
N TYR A 325 -1.18 -21.26 -18.01
CA TYR A 325 -0.09 -20.51 -17.36
C TYR A 325 -0.19 -20.61 -15.82
N PHE A 326 -1.38 -20.46 -15.24
CA PHE A 326 -1.54 -20.56 -13.79
C PHE A 326 -1.31 -21.99 -13.27
N ILE A 327 -1.74 -23.01 -14.02
CA ILE A 327 -1.46 -24.41 -13.70
C ILE A 327 0.05 -24.68 -13.69
N GLU A 328 0.79 -24.16 -14.68
CA GLU A 328 2.25 -24.30 -14.73
C GLU A 328 2.93 -23.60 -13.53
N LEU A 329 2.46 -22.42 -13.13
CA LEU A 329 2.95 -21.75 -11.93
C LEU A 329 2.73 -22.61 -10.67
N GLU A 330 1.55 -23.23 -10.54
CA GLU A 330 1.23 -24.11 -9.40
C GLU A 330 2.07 -25.39 -9.41
N ASN A 331 2.30 -25.99 -10.58
CA ASN A 331 3.13 -27.19 -10.70
C ASN A 331 4.57 -26.90 -10.29
N ASN A 332 5.15 -25.80 -10.77
CA ASN A 332 6.51 -25.43 -10.39
C ASN A 332 6.61 -25.06 -8.90
N LEU A 333 5.57 -24.43 -8.31
CA LEU A 333 5.52 -24.23 -6.87
C LEU A 333 5.49 -25.57 -6.11
N LYS A 334 4.70 -26.56 -6.55
CA LYS A 334 4.66 -27.89 -5.92
C LYS A 334 6.02 -28.56 -5.94
N GLU A 335 6.73 -28.54 -7.06
CA GLU A 335 8.09 -29.08 -7.16
C GLU A 335 9.05 -28.41 -6.16
N LEU A 336 8.99 -27.08 -6.03
CA LEU A 336 9.81 -26.34 -5.06
C LEU A 336 9.46 -26.69 -3.60
N LEU A 337 8.20 -27.00 -3.32
CA LEU A 337 7.75 -27.43 -2.00
C LEU A 337 8.16 -28.87 -1.69
N ASP A 338 8.14 -29.75 -2.69
CA ASP A 338 8.60 -31.13 -2.55
C ASP A 338 10.11 -31.18 -2.27
N ASN A 339 10.90 -30.29 -2.90
CA ASN A 339 12.33 -30.10 -2.62
C ASN A 339 12.64 -29.57 -1.21
N ALA A 340 11.62 -29.18 -0.43
CA ALA A 340 11.80 -28.79 0.97
C ALA A 340 11.85 -29.98 1.95
N ASP A 341 11.68 -31.22 1.45
CA ASP A 341 11.78 -32.47 2.22
C ASP A 341 10.90 -32.50 3.49
N GLY A 342 9.70 -31.90 3.42
CA GLY A 342 8.76 -31.86 4.54
C GLY A 342 9.08 -30.82 5.63
N ASP A 343 10.09 -29.96 5.44
CA ASP A 343 10.35 -28.83 6.34
C ASP A 343 9.27 -27.75 6.18
N ILE A 344 8.32 -27.75 7.11
CA ILE A 344 7.19 -26.81 7.18
C ILE A 344 7.67 -25.35 7.16
N GLY A 345 8.82 -25.05 7.77
CA GLY A 345 9.37 -23.69 7.80
C GLY A 345 9.82 -23.22 6.42
N LYS A 346 10.52 -24.09 5.68
CA LYS A 346 10.94 -23.82 4.30
C LYS A 346 9.74 -23.73 3.36
N MET A 347 8.79 -24.66 3.46
CA MET A 347 7.57 -24.65 2.66
C MET A 347 6.79 -23.34 2.82
N ASN A 348 6.56 -22.91 4.07
CA ASN A 348 5.88 -21.63 4.34
C ASN A 348 6.66 -20.43 3.81
N THR A 349 7.99 -20.49 3.84
CA THR A 349 8.86 -19.45 3.29
C THR A 349 8.73 -19.36 1.78
N GLU A 350 8.69 -20.50 1.07
CA GLU A 350 8.50 -20.55 -0.38
C GLU A 350 7.09 -20.08 -0.79
N ILE A 351 6.04 -20.53 -0.09
CA ILE A 351 4.67 -20.04 -0.35
C ILE A 351 4.57 -18.53 -0.17
N ARG A 352 5.17 -18.00 0.92
CA ARG A 352 5.17 -16.56 1.19
C ARG A 352 5.97 -15.80 0.14
N ARG A 353 7.09 -16.36 -0.32
CA ARG A 353 7.92 -15.80 -1.39
C ARG A 353 7.15 -15.78 -2.71
N PHE A 354 6.51 -16.87 -3.09
CA PHE A 354 5.69 -16.97 -4.29
C PHE A 354 4.60 -15.89 -4.33
N ARG A 355 3.84 -15.73 -3.25
CA ARG A 355 2.78 -14.71 -3.17
C ARG A 355 3.32 -13.27 -3.15
N ARG A 356 4.55 -13.05 -2.68
CA ARG A 356 5.16 -11.72 -2.58
C ARG A 356 5.89 -11.32 -3.87
N TYR A 357 6.74 -12.19 -4.38
CA TYR A 357 7.66 -11.91 -5.48
C TYR A 357 7.46 -12.80 -6.71
N GLY A 358 6.79 -13.95 -6.55
CA GLY A 358 6.81 -15.03 -7.53
C GLY A 358 7.94 -16.03 -7.24
N MET A 359 8.23 -16.87 -8.25
CA MET A 359 9.27 -17.89 -8.14
C MET A 359 10.64 -17.31 -8.47
N TYR A 360 11.69 -17.85 -7.86
CA TYR A 360 13.08 -17.51 -8.20
C TYR A 360 13.74 -18.57 -9.08
N GLU A 361 13.18 -19.78 -9.08
CA GLU A 361 13.66 -20.93 -9.83
C GLU A 361 12.51 -21.44 -10.71
N PRO A 362 12.29 -20.81 -11.89
CA PRO A 362 11.22 -21.22 -12.79
C PRO A 362 11.48 -22.60 -13.41
N SER A 363 10.40 -23.32 -13.74
CA SER A 363 10.45 -24.51 -14.61
C SER A 363 11.01 -24.15 -15.99
N GLU A 364 11.46 -25.15 -16.75
CA GLU A 364 12.02 -24.92 -18.10
C GLU A 364 11.02 -24.19 -19.02
N LYS A 365 9.73 -24.52 -18.93
CA LYS A 365 8.67 -23.85 -19.71
C LYS A 365 8.53 -22.38 -19.36
N LEU A 366 8.47 -22.05 -18.06
CA LEU A 366 8.38 -20.67 -17.60
C LEU A 366 9.64 -19.88 -17.94
N LYS A 367 10.81 -20.53 -17.83
CA LYS A 367 12.10 -19.94 -18.20
C LYS A 367 12.15 -19.60 -19.69
N HIS A 368 11.75 -20.52 -20.56
CA HIS A 368 11.65 -20.29 -22.01
C HIS A 368 10.74 -19.11 -22.33
N LEU A 369 9.55 -19.06 -21.72
CA LEU A 369 8.61 -17.94 -21.87
C LEU A 369 9.23 -16.59 -21.50
N VAL A 370 9.94 -16.53 -20.37
CA VAL A 370 10.62 -15.31 -19.92
C VAL A 370 11.73 -14.92 -20.88
N GLU A 371 12.55 -15.88 -21.32
CA GLU A 371 13.68 -15.65 -22.23
C GLU A 371 13.21 -15.06 -23.56
N VAL A 372 12.26 -15.72 -24.24
CA VAL A 372 11.69 -15.25 -25.51
C VAL A 372 11.14 -13.83 -25.35
N ARG A 373 10.35 -13.59 -24.30
CA ARG A 373 9.73 -12.27 -24.13
C ARG A 373 10.73 -11.18 -23.78
N LYS A 374 11.77 -11.51 -23.01
CA LYS A 374 12.86 -10.59 -22.64
C LYS A 374 13.66 -10.15 -23.86
N GLU A 375 13.88 -11.04 -24.82
CA GLU A 375 14.55 -10.69 -26.07
C GLU A 375 13.75 -9.67 -26.89
N ILE A 376 12.44 -9.85 -26.98
CA ILE A 376 11.55 -8.90 -27.67
C ILE A 376 11.57 -7.55 -26.97
N TYR A 377 11.50 -7.54 -25.64
CA TYR A 377 11.59 -6.29 -24.87
C TYR A 377 12.89 -5.52 -25.12
N LYS A 378 14.02 -6.23 -25.26
CA LYS A 378 15.30 -5.60 -25.63
C LYS A 378 15.24 -4.98 -27.03
N LYS A 379 14.71 -5.73 -28.02
CA LYS A 379 14.52 -5.23 -29.39
C LYS A 379 13.62 -3.99 -29.42
N ASP A 380 12.50 -4.02 -28.68
CA ASP A 380 11.58 -2.88 -28.57
C ASP A 380 12.29 -1.63 -28.00
N LYS A 381 13.07 -1.80 -26.94
CA LYS A 381 13.85 -0.71 -26.34
C LYS A 381 14.91 -0.14 -27.28
N GLU A 382 15.64 -0.99 -27.99
CA GLU A 382 16.64 -0.54 -28.97
C GLU A 382 15.99 0.29 -30.09
N ILE A 383 14.81 -0.11 -30.56
CA ILE A 383 14.03 0.64 -31.55
C ILE A 383 13.57 1.99 -30.99
N GLU A 384 13.08 2.04 -29.75
CA GLU A 384 12.66 3.29 -29.11
C GLU A 384 13.82 4.27 -28.90
N GLU A 385 14.97 3.78 -28.45
CA GLU A 385 16.18 4.58 -28.26
C GLU A 385 16.72 5.10 -29.60
N GLY A 386 16.68 4.28 -30.65
CA GLY A 386 16.99 4.69 -32.01
C GLY A 386 16.10 5.84 -32.51
N LYS A 387 14.78 5.74 -32.29
CA LYS A 387 13.82 6.80 -32.65
C LYS A 387 14.06 8.10 -31.89
N LYS A 388 14.33 8.04 -30.57
CA LYS A 388 14.63 9.23 -29.76
C LYS A 388 15.91 9.92 -30.23
N THR A 389 16.92 9.14 -30.60
CA THR A 389 18.20 9.67 -31.11
C THR A 389 18.03 10.30 -32.49
N ALA A 390 17.18 9.73 -33.35
CA ALA A 390 16.85 10.28 -34.66
C ALA A 390 16.07 11.61 -34.57
N ASN A 391 15.11 11.72 -33.64
CA ASN A 391 14.37 12.96 -33.42
C ASN A 391 15.25 14.07 -32.82
N LYS A 392 16.13 13.74 -31.87
CA LYS A 392 17.12 14.68 -31.31
C LYS A 392 18.14 15.23 -32.32
N LYS A 393 18.29 14.59 -33.49
CA LYS A 393 19.15 15.07 -34.58
C LYS A 393 18.40 15.94 -35.60
N LYS A 394 17.07 15.98 -35.52
CA LYS A 394 16.21 16.79 -36.40
C LYS A 394 15.78 18.11 -35.76
N ASP A 395 15.81 18.19 -34.44
CA ASP A 395 15.72 19.43 -33.65
C ASP A 395 17.13 20.01 -33.42
#